data_AF-A0A838EUV1-F1
#
_entry.id   AF-A0A838EUV1-F1
#
_cell.length_a   1.000
_cell.length_b   1.000
_cell.length_c   1.000
_cell.angle_alpha   90.00
_cell.angle_beta   90.00
_cell.angle_gamma   90.00
#
_symmetry.space_group_name_H-M   'P 1'
#
loop_
_entity.id
_entity.type
_entity.pdbx_description
1 polymer ?
#
loop_
_entity_poly.entity_id
_entity_poly.type
_entity_poly.pdbx_seq_one_letter_code
_entity_poly.pdbx_strand_id
1 'polypeptide(L)'
;MLNYILSLLTACGITAFAIPSIIRVARIKHLFDVPDDRKEHKESVPTLGGMAIFAGVIFSVTFWTDQVQIAELQYIIASLLILFFIGIKDDLINLRASKKLIGQIIAAIILVHMAEIRLTTFYGMFGIKDLPLWVSYLFSIFTCVVITNAFNLIDGIDGLAGSLGIVGAATFGTWYYFLGMTQYTILC
;
A
#
# COMPACT_ATOMS: atom_id res chain seq x y z
N MET A 1 3.60 22.78 5.53
CA MET A 1 2.30 23.13 4.91
C MET A 1 2.35 23.05 3.39
N LEU A 2 3.17 23.86 2.71
CA LEU A 2 3.23 23.85 1.24
C LEU A 2 3.57 22.45 0.66
N ASN A 3 4.57 21.76 1.21
CA ASN A 3 4.95 20.41 0.76
C ASN A 3 3.79 19.40 0.88
N TYR A 4 2.95 19.50 1.91
CA TYR A 4 1.80 18.61 2.07
C TYR A 4 0.77 18.81 0.96
N ILE A 5 0.43 20.07 0.67
CA ILE A 5 -0.53 20.38 -0.41
C ILE A 5 0.03 19.96 -1.77
N LEU A 6 1.31 20.25 -2.02
CA LEU A 6 1.95 19.89 -3.28
C LEU A 6 2.09 18.36 -3.43
N SER A 7 2.35 17.64 -2.34
CA SER A 7 2.36 16.17 -2.33
C SER A 7 1.01 15.59 -2.75
N LEU A 8 -0.09 16.04 -2.14
CA LEU A 8 -1.44 15.62 -2.49
C LEU A 8 -1.79 15.96 -3.94
N LEU A 9 -1.47 17.18 -4.40
CA LEU A 9 -1.71 17.59 -5.78
C LEU A 9 -0.90 16.77 -6.78
N THR A 10 0.35 16.43 -6.49
CA THR A 10 1.15 15.55 -7.35
C THR A 10 0.61 14.13 -7.39
N ALA A 11 0.25 13.55 -6.25
CA ALA A 11 -0.34 12.20 -6.20
C ALA A 11 -1.65 12.13 -7.00
N CYS A 12 -2.56 13.07 -6.77
CA CYS A 12 -3.84 13.17 -7.48
C CYS A 12 -3.65 13.46 -8.98
N GLY A 13 -2.77 14.41 -9.32
CA GLY A 13 -2.52 14.81 -10.71
C GLY A 13 -1.91 13.68 -11.54
N ILE A 14 -0.90 12.99 -11.00
CA ILE A 14 -0.27 11.83 -11.66
C ILE A 14 -1.28 10.70 -11.83
N THR A 15 -2.04 10.39 -10.77
CA THR A 15 -3.06 9.33 -10.82
C THR A 15 -4.12 9.64 -11.89
N ALA A 16 -4.68 10.85 -11.88
CA ALA A 16 -5.70 11.28 -12.84
C ALA A 16 -5.18 11.27 -14.30
N PHE A 17 -3.92 11.65 -14.52
CA PHE A 17 -3.32 11.63 -15.86
C PHE A 17 -2.95 10.21 -16.34
N ALA A 18 -2.54 9.34 -15.42
CA ALA A 18 -2.15 7.96 -15.74
C ALA A 18 -3.35 7.06 -16.05
N ILE A 19 -4.49 7.25 -15.37
CA ILE A 19 -5.69 6.40 -15.52
C ILE A 19 -6.14 6.26 -16.99
N PRO A 20 -6.36 7.33 -17.79
CA PRO A 20 -6.79 7.19 -19.18
C PRO A 20 -5.80 6.38 -20.04
N SER A 21 -4.51 6.56 -19.81
CA SER A 21 -3.46 5.82 -20.52
C SER A 21 -3.46 4.34 -20.15
N ILE A 22 -3.62 4.02 -18.86
CA ILE A 22 -3.72 2.64 -18.37
C ILE A 22 -4.97 1.95 -18.94
N ILE A 23 -6.13 2.64 -18.92
CA ILE A 23 -7.38 2.12 -19.51
C ILE A 23 -7.18 1.80 -21.00
N ARG A 24 -6.49 2.69 -21.73
CA ARG A 24 -6.19 2.49 -23.16
C ARG A 24 -5.30 1.28 -23.39
N VAL A 25 -4.24 1.12 -22.59
CA VAL A 25 -3.31 -0.02 -22.69
C VAL A 25 -4.02 -1.33 -22.34
N ALA A 26 -4.81 -1.34 -21.26
CA ALA A 26 -5.62 -2.50 -20.88
C ALA A 26 -6.55 -2.93 -22.02
N ARG A 27 -7.17 -1.96 -22.71
CA ARG A 27 -8.01 -2.22 -23.90
C ARG A 27 -7.25 -2.83 -25.07
N ILE A 28 -6.08 -2.29 -25.40
CA ILE A 28 -5.28 -2.77 -26.56
C ILE A 28 -4.68 -4.15 -26.27
N LYS A 29 -4.31 -4.42 -25.02
CA LYS A 29 -3.66 -5.68 -24.61
C LYS A 29 -4.64 -6.76 -24.14
N HIS A 30 -5.94 -6.50 -24.20
CA HIS A 30 -6.99 -7.39 -23.69
C HIS A 30 -6.75 -7.82 -22.23
N LEU A 31 -6.21 -6.91 -21.40
CA LEU A 31 -5.98 -7.13 -19.97
C LEU A 31 -7.27 -6.82 -19.22
N PHE A 32 -8.22 -7.74 -19.36
CA PHE A 32 -9.60 -7.59 -18.97
C PHE A 32 -10.02 -8.78 -18.14
N ASP A 33 -10.65 -8.52 -17.00
CA ASP A 33 -11.35 -9.55 -16.26
C ASP A 33 -12.60 -9.91 -17.09
N VAL A 34 -12.66 -11.14 -17.59
CA VAL A 34 -13.80 -11.64 -18.38
C VAL A 34 -14.88 -12.05 -17.37
N PRO A 35 -16.13 -11.57 -17.48
CA PRO A 35 -17.17 -11.90 -16.51
C PRO A 35 -17.43 -13.42 -16.47
N ASP A 36 -17.44 -13.99 -15.27
CA ASP A 36 -17.88 -15.37 -14.97
C ASP A 36 -19.24 -15.29 -14.24
N ASP A 37 -20.04 -16.37 -14.27
CA ASP A 37 -21.43 -16.46 -13.78
C ASP A 37 -21.62 -16.14 -12.27
N ARG A 38 -20.54 -15.78 -11.57
CA ARG A 38 -20.51 -15.36 -10.16
C ARG A 38 -20.35 -13.85 -9.93
N LYS A 39 -20.21 -13.00 -10.96
CA LYS A 39 -20.00 -11.55 -10.80
C LYS A 39 -21.19 -10.73 -11.34
N GLU A 40 -21.64 -9.73 -10.57
CA GLU A 40 -22.78 -8.84 -10.88
C GLU A 40 -22.50 -7.84 -12.04
N HIS A 41 -21.26 -7.75 -12.51
CA HIS A 41 -20.83 -6.76 -13.50
C HIS A 41 -20.87 -7.29 -14.93
N LYS A 42 -21.57 -6.56 -15.81
CA LYS A 42 -21.71 -6.89 -17.25
C LYS A 42 -20.59 -6.34 -18.14
N GLU A 43 -19.71 -5.47 -17.61
CA GLU A 43 -18.62 -4.86 -18.37
C GLU A 43 -17.25 -5.20 -17.77
N SER A 44 -16.25 -5.38 -18.64
CA SER A 44 -14.89 -5.68 -18.21
C SER A 44 -14.20 -4.43 -17.67
N VAL A 45 -13.82 -4.47 -16.39
CA VAL A 45 -13.16 -3.36 -15.69
C VAL A 45 -11.64 -3.58 -15.72
N PRO A 46 -10.83 -2.56 -16.07
CA PRO A 46 -9.37 -2.68 -16.06
C PRO A 46 -8.84 -2.84 -14.64
N THR A 47 -8.17 -3.96 -14.37
CA THR A 47 -7.61 -4.33 -13.05
C THR A 47 -6.36 -3.51 -12.66
N LEU A 48 -5.82 -2.70 -13.56
CA LEU A 48 -4.53 -2.02 -13.40
C LEU A 48 -4.62 -0.61 -12.78
N GLY A 49 -5.78 -0.22 -12.24
CA GLY A 49 -5.99 1.11 -11.63
C GLY A 49 -5.01 1.40 -10.48
N GLY A 50 -4.63 0.37 -9.72
CA GLY A 50 -3.62 0.47 -8.65
C GLY A 50 -2.25 0.95 -9.13
N MET A 51 -1.89 0.76 -10.41
CA MET A 51 -0.65 1.28 -10.99
C MET A 51 -0.60 2.80 -11.01
N ALA A 52 -1.73 3.46 -11.31
CA ALA A 52 -1.81 4.91 -11.31
C ALA A 52 -1.61 5.48 -9.90
N ILE A 53 -2.31 4.88 -8.92
CA ILE A 53 -2.23 5.29 -7.51
C ILE A 53 -0.81 5.07 -7.00
N PHE A 54 -0.21 3.90 -7.25
CA PHE A 54 1.16 3.60 -6.85
C PHE A 54 2.16 4.60 -7.43
N ALA A 55 2.06 4.93 -8.72
CA ALA A 55 2.91 5.93 -9.34
C ALA A 55 2.73 7.30 -8.65
N GLY A 56 1.49 7.74 -8.44
CA GLY A 56 1.19 8.99 -7.74
C GLY A 56 1.83 9.08 -6.35
N VAL A 57 1.71 8.01 -5.55
CA VAL A 57 2.33 7.93 -4.21
C VAL A 57 3.86 7.98 -4.29
N ILE A 58 4.49 7.18 -5.16
CA ILE A 58 5.95 7.14 -5.29
C ILE A 58 6.51 8.50 -5.71
N PHE A 59 5.92 9.16 -6.70
CA PHE A 59 6.36 10.48 -7.15
C PHE A 59 6.12 11.56 -6.08
N SER A 60 4.97 11.51 -5.41
CA SER A 60 4.65 12.42 -4.30
C SER A 60 5.70 12.33 -3.18
N VAL A 61 5.95 11.11 -2.69
CA VAL A 61 6.93 10.86 -1.63
C VAL A 61 8.33 11.27 -2.08
N THR A 62 8.73 10.94 -3.31
CA THR A 62 10.07 11.22 -3.83
C THR A 62 10.35 12.72 -4.00
N PHE A 63 9.35 13.51 -4.42
CA PHE A 63 9.54 14.93 -4.71
C PHE A 63 9.35 15.84 -3.49
N TRP A 64 8.49 15.44 -2.54
CA TRP A 64 8.10 16.32 -1.43
C TRP A 64 8.66 15.90 -0.08
N THR A 65 9.31 14.73 -0.01
CA THR A 65 10.01 14.27 1.20
C THR A 65 11.49 14.58 1.09
N ASP A 66 12.07 15.17 2.13
CA ASP A 66 13.51 15.36 2.22
C ASP A 66 14.20 14.00 2.50
N GLN A 67 14.77 13.41 1.44
CA GLN A 67 15.43 12.10 1.48
C GLN A 67 16.67 12.07 2.39
N VAL A 68 17.28 13.23 2.68
CA VAL A 68 18.50 13.31 3.49
C VAL A 68 18.23 13.00 4.96
N GLN A 69 16.98 13.12 5.40
CA GLN A 69 16.67 13.08 6.83
C GLN A 69 16.33 11.68 7.37
N ILE A 70 16.03 10.67 6.52
CA ILE A 70 15.44 9.41 7.01
C ILE A 70 15.93 8.19 6.25
N ALA A 71 16.64 7.31 6.95
CA ALA A 71 17.22 6.08 6.41
C ALA A 71 16.19 4.98 6.16
N GLU A 72 15.04 4.99 6.83
CA GLU A 72 14.01 3.95 6.68
C GLU A 72 13.13 4.09 5.44
N LEU A 73 13.04 5.29 4.83
CA LEU A 73 12.16 5.56 3.69
C LEU A 73 12.47 4.65 2.48
N GLN A 74 13.76 4.37 2.24
CA GLN A 74 14.18 3.46 1.18
C GLN A 74 13.63 2.04 1.38
N TYR A 75 13.52 1.57 2.63
CA TYR A 75 13.01 0.25 2.96
C TYR A 75 11.48 0.20 2.89
N ILE A 76 10.80 1.29 3.21
CA ILE A 76 9.35 1.45 2.97
C ILE A 76 9.08 1.34 1.46
N ILE A 77 9.79 2.12 0.64
CA ILE A 77 9.64 2.11 -0.82
C ILE A 77 9.97 0.73 -1.39
N ALA A 78 11.04 0.07 -0.93
CA ALA A 78 11.38 -1.28 -1.34
C ALA A 78 10.26 -2.29 -1.02
N SER A 79 9.69 -2.20 0.18
CA SER A 79 8.57 -3.06 0.60
C SER A 79 7.32 -2.81 -0.25
N LEU A 80 6.99 -1.54 -0.52
CA LEU A 80 5.89 -1.13 -1.38
C LEU A 80 6.08 -1.64 -2.83
N LEU A 81 7.29 -1.54 -3.39
CA LEU A 81 7.61 -2.06 -4.73
C LEU A 81 7.40 -3.57 -4.81
N ILE A 82 7.84 -4.32 -3.79
CA ILE A 82 7.66 -5.77 -3.74
C ILE A 82 6.17 -6.12 -3.73
N LEU A 83 5.39 -5.50 -2.83
CA LEU A 83 3.94 -5.72 -2.75
C LEU A 83 3.23 -5.34 -4.05
N PHE A 84 3.63 -4.24 -4.67
CA PHE A 84 3.10 -3.78 -5.94
C PHE A 84 3.33 -4.78 -7.07
N PHE A 85 4.55 -5.26 -7.25
CA PHE A 85 4.85 -6.25 -8.29
C PHE A 85 4.19 -7.60 -8.03
N ILE A 86 4.05 -8.01 -6.76
CA ILE A 86 3.27 -9.19 -6.41
C ILE A 86 1.80 -8.99 -6.79
N GLY A 87 1.23 -7.84 -6.48
CA GLY A 87 -0.15 -7.47 -6.82
C GLY A 87 -0.39 -7.52 -8.33
N ILE A 88 0.42 -6.80 -9.11
CA ILE A 88 0.36 -6.85 -10.59
C ILE A 88 0.45 -8.29 -11.10
N LYS A 89 1.41 -9.06 -10.57
CA LYS A 89 1.61 -10.43 -11.04
C LYS A 89 0.43 -11.33 -10.65
N ASP A 90 -0.20 -11.09 -9.51
CA ASP A 90 -1.42 -11.80 -9.11
C ASP A 90 -2.57 -11.49 -10.07
N ASP A 91 -2.79 -10.20 -10.38
CA ASP A 91 -3.85 -9.75 -11.28
C ASP A 91 -3.69 -10.27 -12.71
N LEU A 92 -2.44 -10.44 -13.17
CA LEU A 92 -2.15 -10.88 -14.54
C LEU A 92 -2.18 -12.40 -14.73
N ILE A 93 -1.73 -13.18 -13.73
CA ILE A 93 -1.52 -14.63 -13.90
C ILE A 93 -2.10 -15.50 -12.77
N ASN A 94 -2.92 -14.93 -11.87
CA ASN A 94 -3.52 -15.61 -10.72
C ASN A 94 -2.50 -16.45 -9.93
N LEU A 95 -1.71 -15.79 -9.08
CA LEU A 95 -0.62 -16.46 -8.38
C LEU A 95 -1.16 -17.48 -7.36
N ARG A 96 -0.39 -18.57 -7.19
CA ARG A 96 -0.63 -19.49 -6.07
C ARG A 96 -0.48 -18.74 -4.74
N ALA A 97 -1.39 -18.97 -3.80
CA ALA A 97 -1.41 -18.34 -2.49
C ALA A 97 -0.05 -18.42 -1.76
N SER A 98 0.68 -19.54 -1.88
CA SER A 98 2.01 -19.70 -1.31
C SER A 98 3.04 -18.72 -1.87
N LYS A 99 3.01 -18.42 -3.17
CA LYS A 99 3.93 -17.46 -3.80
C LYS A 99 3.61 -16.02 -3.40
N LYS A 100 2.32 -15.69 -3.30
CA LYS A 100 1.85 -14.39 -2.79
C LYS A 100 2.31 -14.18 -1.35
N LEU A 101 2.11 -15.18 -0.49
CA LEU A 101 2.50 -15.16 0.90
C LEU A 101 4.02 -14.98 1.09
N ILE A 102 4.85 -15.70 0.34
CA ILE A 102 6.32 -15.54 0.40
C ILE A 102 6.71 -14.10 0.10
N GLY A 103 6.15 -13.51 -0.95
CA GLY A 103 6.47 -12.13 -1.32
C GLY A 103 6.00 -11.10 -0.28
N GLN A 104 4.82 -11.29 0.31
CA GLN A 104 4.33 -10.46 1.42
C GLN A 104 5.23 -10.58 2.66
N ILE A 105 5.70 -11.79 2.99
CA ILE A 105 6.62 -12.02 4.11
C ILE A 105 7.96 -11.33 3.84
N ILE A 106 8.50 -11.39 2.61
CA ILE A 106 9.75 -10.69 2.26
C ILE A 106 9.59 -9.18 2.44
N ALA A 107 8.51 -8.59 1.92
CA ALA A 107 8.23 -7.17 2.11
C ALA A 107 8.08 -6.81 3.60
N ALA A 108 7.37 -7.64 4.37
CA ALA A 108 7.22 -7.43 5.81
C ALA A 108 8.56 -7.53 6.57
N ILE A 109 9.45 -8.46 6.19
CA ILE A 109 10.78 -8.56 6.80
C ILE A 109 11.61 -7.30 6.52
N ILE A 110 11.58 -6.76 5.30
CA ILE A 110 12.29 -5.53 4.97
C ILE A 110 11.77 -4.36 5.82
N LEU A 111 10.44 -4.22 5.92
CA LEU A 111 9.82 -3.17 6.73
C LEU A 111 10.16 -3.30 8.23
N VAL A 112 10.04 -4.51 8.78
CA VAL A 112 10.17 -4.75 10.23
C VAL A 112 11.63 -4.79 10.68
N HIS A 113 12.53 -5.35 9.87
CA HIS A 113 13.93 -5.53 10.23
C HIS A 113 14.85 -4.44 9.68
N MET A 114 14.71 -4.05 8.42
CA MET A 114 15.61 -3.03 7.84
C MET A 114 15.14 -1.62 8.15
N ALA A 115 13.83 -1.38 8.11
CA ALA A 115 13.23 -0.09 8.45
C ALA A 115 13.04 0.09 9.98
N GLU A 116 13.23 -0.97 10.78
CA GLU A 116 12.97 -0.99 12.23
C GLU A 116 11.54 -0.53 12.61
N ILE A 117 10.59 -0.60 11.66
CA ILE A 117 9.17 -0.29 11.90
C ILE A 117 8.48 -1.55 12.42
N ARG A 118 8.38 -1.65 13.75
CA ARG A 118 7.80 -2.82 14.42
C ARG A 118 6.95 -2.43 15.63
N LEU A 119 6.01 -3.29 15.97
CA LEU A 119 5.22 -3.21 17.18
C LEU A 119 6.08 -3.61 18.38
N THR A 120 6.50 -2.65 19.19
CA THR A 120 7.39 -2.87 20.35
C THR A 120 6.65 -3.03 21.67
N THR A 121 5.41 -2.54 21.74
CA THR A 121 4.63 -2.46 22.98
C THR A 121 3.16 -2.76 22.71
N PHE A 122 2.47 -3.27 23.74
CA PHE A 122 1.00 -3.34 23.79
C PHE A 122 0.38 -2.21 24.62
N TYR A 123 1.16 -1.19 24.97
CA TYR A 123 0.71 -0.02 25.73
C TYR A 123 0.00 -0.37 27.06
N GLY A 124 0.39 -1.48 27.70
CA GLY A 124 -0.21 -1.96 28.95
C GLY A 124 -1.43 -2.86 28.77
N MET A 125 -1.85 -3.14 27.53
CA MET A 125 -2.89 -4.13 27.25
C MET A 125 -2.45 -5.50 27.79
N PHE A 126 -3.34 -6.19 28.49
CA PHE A 126 -3.06 -7.45 29.21
C PHE A 126 -1.93 -7.37 30.25
N GLY A 127 -1.57 -6.18 30.73
CA GLY A 127 -0.44 -5.97 31.63
C GLY A 127 0.93 -6.02 30.96
N ILE A 128 0.98 -6.13 29.63
CA ILE A 128 2.22 -6.19 28.85
C ILE A 128 2.58 -4.77 28.40
N LYS A 129 3.72 -4.27 28.89
CA LYS A 129 4.31 -3.01 28.40
C LYS A 129 5.19 -3.31 27.20
N ASP A 130 6.34 -3.91 27.40
CA ASP A 130 7.28 -4.18 26.30
C ASP A 130 7.15 -5.61 25.79
N LEU A 131 7.21 -5.77 24.47
CA LEU A 131 7.21 -7.08 23.84
C LEU A 131 8.63 -7.66 23.83
N PRO A 132 8.80 -8.96 24.14
CA PRO A 132 10.04 -9.65 23.85
C PRO A 132 10.40 -9.52 22.38
N LEU A 133 11.68 -9.35 22.07
CA LEU A 133 12.15 -9.03 20.72
C LEU A 133 11.59 -9.97 19.65
N TRP A 134 11.65 -11.29 19.89
CA TRP A 134 11.15 -12.28 18.95
C TRP A 134 9.63 -12.19 18.73
N VAL A 135 8.86 -11.84 19.76
CA VAL A 135 7.40 -11.60 19.66
C VAL A 135 7.15 -10.35 18.84
N SER A 136 7.90 -9.27 19.09
CA SER A 136 7.78 -8.02 18.34
C SER A 136 7.97 -8.23 16.84
N TYR A 137 9.04 -8.94 16.44
CA TYR A 137 9.28 -9.27 15.03
C TYR A 137 8.17 -10.14 14.43
N LEU A 138 7.86 -11.26 15.08
CA LEU A 138 6.86 -12.21 14.57
C LEU A 138 5.47 -11.57 14.44
N PHE A 139 5.05 -10.84 15.48
CA PHE A 139 3.75 -10.19 15.52
C PHE A 139 3.64 -9.05 14.50
N SER A 140 4.72 -8.29 14.28
CA SER A 140 4.74 -7.23 13.26
C SER A 140 4.65 -7.82 11.85
N ILE A 141 5.45 -8.85 11.54
CA ILE A 141 5.39 -9.54 10.24
C ILE A 141 4.00 -10.12 10.00
N PHE A 142 3.45 -10.80 11.01
CA PHE A 142 2.10 -11.35 10.96
C PHE A 142 1.06 -10.25 10.68
N THR A 143 1.15 -9.12 11.38
CA THR A 143 0.24 -7.98 11.21
C THR A 143 0.30 -7.42 9.79
N CYS A 144 1.50 -7.20 9.24
CA CYS A 144 1.67 -6.75 7.85
C CYS A 144 0.99 -7.71 6.85
N VAL A 145 1.24 -9.01 6.99
CA VAL A 145 0.66 -10.04 6.11
C VAL A 145 -0.86 -10.10 6.24
N VAL A 146 -1.39 -10.05 7.46
CA VAL A 146 -2.84 -10.09 7.71
C VAL A 146 -3.53 -8.87 7.11
N ILE A 147 -3.02 -7.66 7.36
CA ILE A 147 -3.60 -6.43 6.80
C ILE A 147 -3.56 -6.47 5.28
N THR A 148 -2.44 -6.88 4.67
CA THR A 148 -2.31 -6.97 3.21
C THR A 148 -3.34 -7.93 2.60
N ASN A 149 -3.52 -9.11 3.21
CA ASN A 149 -4.52 -10.07 2.73
C ASN A 149 -5.95 -9.62 3.02
N ALA A 150 -6.21 -8.98 4.16
CA ALA A 150 -7.53 -8.46 4.50
C ALA A 150 -8.00 -7.41 3.48
N PHE A 151 -7.13 -6.46 3.11
CA PHE A 151 -7.44 -5.48 2.07
C PHE A 151 -7.72 -6.15 0.72
N ASN A 152 -6.87 -7.10 0.31
CA ASN A 152 -7.07 -7.81 -0.95
C ASN A 152 -8.36 -8.66 -0.98
N LEU A 153 -8.80 -9.20 0.16
CA LEU A 153 -10.05 -9.98 0.26
C LEU A 153 -11.31 -9.10 0.25
N ILE A 154 -11.22 -7.86 0.76
CA ILE A 154 -12.33 -6.92 0.80
C ILE A 154 -12.49 -6.18 -0.54
N ASP A 155 -11.45 -6.16 -1.39
CA ASP A 155 -11.43 -5.58 -2.74
C ASP A 155 -12.20 -6.41 -3.78
N GLY A 156 -13.46 -6.74 -3.47
CA GLY A 156 -14.40 -7.43 -4.36
C GLY A 156 -15.68 -6.62 -4.63
N ILE A 157 -15.80 -5.44 -4.01
CA ILE A 157 -16.95 -4.53 -4.16
C ILE A 157 -16.42 -3.18 -4.66
N ASP A 158 -17.03 -2.66 -5.73
CA ASP A 158 -16.62 -1.41 -6.36
C ASP A 158 -16.50 -0.26 -5.34
N GLY A 159 -15.31 0.31 -5.25
CA GLY A 159 -15.02 1.47 -4.41
C GLY A 159 -14.86 1.19 -2.90
N LEU A 160 -15.03 -0.06 -2.44
CA LEU A 160 -14.89 -0.38 -1.01
C LEU A 160 -13.44 -0.28 -0.53
N ALA A 161 -12.50 -0.96 -1.20
CA ALA A 161 -11.09 -0.90 -0.81
C ALA A 161 -10.52 0.52 -0.95
N GLY A 162 -10.92 1.25 -1.99
CA GLY A 162 -10.53 2.64 -2.21
C GLY A 162 -11.03 3.58 -1.10
N SER A 163 -12.30 3.47 -0.71
CA SER A 163 -12.87 4.30 0.36
C SER A 163 -12.24 4.00 1.74
N LEU A 164 -12.01 2.73 2.06
CA LEU A 164 -11.27 2.34 3.27
C LEU A 164 -9.83 2.86 3.25
N GLY A 165 -9.17 2.82 2.08
CA GLY A 165 -7.86 3.41 1.87
C GLY A 165 -7.84 4.91 2.17
N ILE A 166 -8.81 5.67 1.63
CA ILE A 166 -8.94 7.11 1.88
C ILE A 166 -9.16 7.40 3.38
N VAL A 167 -10.05 6.65 4.04
CA VAL A 167 -10.31 6.83 5.48
C VAL A 167 -9.06 6.53 6.30
N GLY A 168 -8.36 5.44 6.00
CA GLY A 168 -7.11 5.06 6.66
C GLY A 168 -6.02 6.12 6.47
N ALA A 169 -5.77 6.52 5.23
CA ALA A 169 -4.81 7.57 4.86
C ALA A 169 -5.13 8.90 5.55
N ALA A 170 -6.38 9.37 5.50
CA ALA A 170 -6.78 10.61 6.15
C ALA A 170 -6.58 10.55 7.68
N THR A 171 -6.91 9.40 8.30
CA THR A 171 -6.78 9.22 9.75
C THR A 171 -5.32 9.24 10.18
N PHE A 172 -4.48 8.39 9.58
CA PHE A 172 -3.05 8.32 9.93
C PHE A 172 -2.29 9.56 9.48
N GLY A 173 -2.58 10.11 8.30
CA GLY A 173 -1.96 11.35 7.82
C GLY A 173 -2.25 12.53 8.74
N THR A 174 -3.49 12.68 9.20
CA THR A 174 -3.85 13.72 10.19
C THR A 174 -3.12 13.50 11.52
N TRP A 175 -3.02 12.26 11.99
CA TRP A 175 -2.28 11.92 13.20
C TRP A 175 -0.79 12.29 13.08
N TYR A 176 -0.13 11.88 12.00
CA TYR A 176 1.28 12.18 11.75
C TYR A 176 1.54 13.67 11.57
N TYR A 177 0.59 14.39 10.97
CA TYR A 177 0.64 15.84 10.86
C TYR A 177 0.71 16.50 12.24
N PHE A 178 -0.15 16.08 13.19
CA PHE A 178 -0.13 16.59 14.56
C PHE A 178 1.14 16.21 15.33
N LEU A 179 1.76 15.07 15.01
CA LEU A 179 3.05 14.67 15.57
C LEU A 179 4.26 15.37 14.93
N GLY A 180 4.06 16.20 13.91
CA GLY A 180 5.16 16.84 13.16
C GLY A 180 5.97 15.86 12.31
N MET A 181 5.42 14.65 12.06
CA MET A 181 6.07 13.58 11.30
C MET A 181 5.81 13.78 9.80
N THR A 182 6.52 14.74 9.19
CA THR A 182 6.33 15.19 7.80
C THR A 182 6.29 14.04 6.79
N GLN A 183 7.18 13.07 6.92
CA GLN A 183 7.35 12.02 5.91
C GLN A 183 6.19 11.03 5.91
N TYR A 184 5.79 10.59 7.10
CA TYR A 184 4.64 9.72 7.29
C TYR A 184 3.33 10.43 6.93
N THR A 185 3.28 11.75 7.10
CA THR A 185 2.16 12.58 6.62
C THR A 185 2.06 12.59 5.09
N ILE A 186 3.20 12.69 4.38
CA ILE A 186 3.24 12.69 2.91
C ILE A 186 2.98 11.29 2.32
N LEU A 187 3.36 10.24 3.06
CA LEU A 187 3.12 8.86 2.66
C LEU A 187 1.63 8.46 2.69
N CYS A 188 0.86 9.09 3.58
CA CYS A 188 -0.58 8.86 3.74
C CYS A 188 -1.36 9.72 2.73
#